data_AF-A0AAV5U2W6-F1
#
_entry.id   AF-A0AAV5U2W6-F1
#
_cell.length_a   1.000
_cell.length_b   1.000
_cell.length_c   1.000
_cell.angle_alpha   90.00
_cell.angle_beta   90.00
_cell.angle_gamma   90.00
#
_symmetry.space_group_name_H-M   'P 1'
#
loop_
_entity.id
_entity.type
_entity.pdbx_description
1 polymer ?
#
loop_
_entity_poly.entity_id
_entity_poly.type
_entity_poly.pdbx_seq_one_letter_code
_entity_poly.pdbx_strand_id
1 'polypeptide(L)'
;SPQRTTMIGSMMVNIFSQVKTTFKSTEHPHYVFTPKDLTKWIVSLMRYELTSDPEVVQKALLYESQRIFGDRLVSTDDKQRFDNILMEEARAGSKKDDSVFASQSLAVHTKDSIGIPLVNIPSVDYESTLKKTVNRYEFEVANFKLPLLKEIQAFAAKVDRVLTTPGGSLLLAGRSGMGRKDVVQLIANMHAMPIFSPKITPTYQQKQFDNDIKTAIQTAITNSEHVVFIIEEYQLSQSSFLQSINCLLSSGEVPKLFTQQELDGMATQLREQSSEESFDGDLHDYFAYRTRCLLHIVIIMNTDKSDFAFQLLTNPALYKECTV
;
A
#
# COMPACT_ATOMS: atom_id res chain seq x y z
N SER A 1 -26.80 -15.84 -2.42
CA SER A 1 -27.82 -16.35 -1.48
C SER A 1 -27.25 -16.30 -0.06
N PRO A 2 -28.09 -16.14 0.99
CA PRO A 2 -27.63 -15.98 2.37
C PRO A 2 -26.70 -17.11 2.84
N GLN A 3 -27.01 -18.35 2.46
CA GLN A 3 -26.19 -19.53 2.77
C GLN A 3 -24.77 -19.44 2.21
N ARG A 4 -24.58 -18.87 1.01
CA ARG A 4 -23.25 -18.69 0.41
C ARG A 4 -22.46 -17.61 1.15
N THR A 5 -23.11 -16.52 1.54
CA THR A 5 -22.48 -15.45 2.34
C THR A 5 -22.01 -15.98 3.68
N THR A 6 -22.82 -16.82 4.35
CA THR A 6 -22.42 -17.48 5.60
C THR A 6 -21.22 -18.42 5.39
N MET A 7 -21.20 -19.20 4.31
CA MET A 7 -20.08 -20.09 4.00
C MET A 7 -18.77 -19.31 3.76
N ILE A 8 -18.83 -18.22 2.98
CA ILE A 8 -17.67 -17.35 2.73
C ILE A 8 -17.19 -16.70 4.03
N GLY A 9 -18.11 -16.19 4.85
CA GLY A 9 -17.78 -15.61 6.15
C GLY A 9 -17.08 -16.61 7.07
N SER A 10 -17.60 -17.82 7.18
CA SER A 10 -16.97 -18.90 7.96
C SER A 10 -15.57 -19.24 7.44
N MET A 11 -15.39 -19.35 6.13
CA MET A 11 -14.08 -19.62 5.52
C MET A 11 -13.06 -18.51 5.85
N MET A 12 -13.44 -17.24 5.72
CA MET A 12 -12.56 -16.11 6.06
C MET A 12 -12.15 -16.11 7.54
N VAL A 13 -13.11 -16.38 8.44
CA VAL A 13 -12.85 -16.46 9.88
C VAL A 13 -11.94 -17.64 10.22
N ASN A 14 -12.15 -18.80 9.59
CA ASN A 14 -11.29 -19.97 9.78
C ASN A 14 -9.86 -19.69 9.33
N ILE A 15 -9.67 -19.19 8.10
CA ILE A 15 -8.34 -18.83 7.57
C ILE A 15 -7.66 -17.84 8.53
N PHE A 16 -8.36 -16.78 8.95
CA PHE A 16 -7.79 -15.80 9.88
C PHE A 16 -7.40 -16.43 11.23
N SER A 17 -8.23 -17.31 11.78
CA SER A 17 -7.94 -18.03 13.04
C SER A 17 -6.70 -18.91 12.91
N GLN A 18 -6.58 -19.66 11.81
CA GLN A 18 -5.42 -20.50 11.53
C GLN A 18 -4.14 -19.67 11.33
N VAL A 19 -4.21 -18.57 10.56
CA VAL A 19 -3.08 -17.64 10.36
C VAL A 19 -2.61 -17.07 11.69
N LYS A 20 -3.53 -16.58 12.52
CA LYS A 20 -3.21 -15.97 13.82
C LYS A 20 -2.61 -16.96 14.82
N THR A 21 -2.99 -18.23 14.75
CA THR A 21 -2.46 -19.28 15.65
C THR A 21 -1.12 -19.81 15.19
N THR A 22 -0.91 -19.89 13.87
CA THR A 22 0.31 -20.41 13.25
C THR A 22 1.45 -19.40 13.28
N PHE A 23 1.20 -18.16 12.87
CA PHE A 23 2.22 -17.13 12.71
C PHE A 23 2.17 -16.13 13.85
N LYS A 24 3.29 -15.95 14.56
CA LYS A 24 3.34 -15.15 15.80
C LYS A 24 4.40 -14.07 15.76
N SER A 25 4.15 -12.98 16.49
CA SER A 25 5.09 -11.88 16.66
C SER A 25 6.41 -12.27 17.34
N THR A 26 6.46 -13.45 17.96
CA THR A 26 7.68 -14.05 18.53
C THR A 26 8.68 -14.49 17.47
N GLU A 27 8.21 -14.86 16.27
CA GLU A 27 9.07 -15.26 15.15
C GLU A 27 9.54 -14.03 14.39
N HIS A 28 8.59 -13.17 14.00
CA HIS A 28 8.86 -11.92 13.31
C HIS A 28 8.01 -10.77 13.88
N PRO A 29 8.57 -9.59 14.18
CA PRO A 29 7.84 -8.48 14.81
C PRO A 29 6.56 -8.03 14.10
N HIS A 30 6.52 -8.18 12.77
CA HIS A 30 5.43 -7.75 11.91
C HIS A 30 4.35 -8.84 11.69
N TYR A 31 4.51 -10.03 12.27
CA TYR A 31 3.47 -11.08 12.28
C TYR A 31 2.38 -10.73 13.30
N VAL A 32 1.70 -9.61 13.04
CA VAL A 32 0.62 -9.08 13.86
C VAL A 32 -0.65 -9.06 13.02
N PHE A 33 -1.51 -10.03 13.31
CA PHE A 33 -2.79 -10.21 12.64
C PHE A 33 -3.93 -9.86 13.60
N THR A 34 -4.77 -8.92 13.20
CA THR A 34 -5.85 -8.35 14.00
C THR A 34 -7.18 -8.44 13.25
N PRO A 35 -8.33 -8.32 13.93
CA PRO A 35 -9.63 -8.25 13.25
C PRO A 35 -9.73 -7.10 12.24
N LYS A 36 -8.88 -6.06 12.34
CA LYS A 36 -8.78 -5.03 11.30
C LYS A 36 -8.38 -5.61 9.95
N ASP A 37 -7.56 -6.68 9.92
CA ASP A 37 -7.18 -7.34 8.68
C ASP A 37 -8.37 -8.05 8.01
N LEU A 38 -9.31 -8.59 8.80
CA LEU A 38 -10.59 -9.12 8.28
C LEU A 38 -11.45 -8.00 7.68
N THR A 39 -11.54 -6.85 8.35
CA THR A 39 -12.24 -5.68 7.80
C THR A 39 -11.59 -5.21 6.51
N LYS A 40 -10.25 -5.08 6.47
CA LYS A 40 -9.48 -4.75 5.26
C LYS A 40 -9.75 -5.75 4.15
N TRP A 41 -9.84 -7.05 4.45
CA TRP A 41 -10.15 -8.09 3.48
C TRP A 41 -11.54 -7.91 2.86
N ILE A 42 -12.58 -7.73 3.68
CA ILE A 42 -13.95 -7.52 3.20
C ILE A 42 -14.06 -6.23 2.37
N VAL A 43 -13.49 -5.13 2.87
CA VAL A 43 -13.54 -3.83 2.17
C VAL A 43 -12.80 -3.90 0.85
N SER A 44 -11.64 -4.56 0.80
CA SER A 44 -10.84 -4.69 -0.43
C SER A 44 -11.54 -5.57 -1.48
N LEU A 45 -12.34 -6.55 -1.06
CA LEU A 45 -13.15 -7.36 -1.99
C LEU A 45 -14.17 -6.52 -2.77
N MET A 46 -14.59 -5.36 -2.27
CA MET A 46 -15.49 -4.46 -2.99
C MET A 46 -14.85 -3.84 -4.24
N ARG A 47 -13.52 -3.93 -4.38
CA ARG A 47 -12.79 -3.47 -5.57
C ARG A 47 -12.82 -4.49 -6.71
N TYR A 48 -13.14 -5.74 -6.44
CA TYR A 48 -13.09 -6.79 -7.44
C TYR A 48 -14.40 -6.84 -8.22
N GLU A 49 -14.33 -7.06 -9.53
CA GLU A 49 -15.51 -7.35 -10.35
C GLU A 49 -16.02 -8.76 -10.04
N LEU A 50 -16.79 -8.88 -8.95
CA LEU A 50 -17.36 -10.14 -8.50
C LEU A 50 -18.59 -10.50 -9.34
N THR A 51 -18.49 -11.56 -10.13
CA THR A 51 -19.63 -12.13 -10.86
C THR A 51 -20.40 -13.12 -9.99
N SER A 52 -21.52 -13.65 -10.49
CA SER A 52 -22.27 -14.70 -9.79
C SER A 52 -21.57 -16.07 -9.80
N ASP A 53 -20.43 -16.18 -10.48
CA ASP A 53 -19.62 -17.38 -10.59
C ASP A 53 -18.85 -17.65 -9.27
N PRO A 54 -19.11 -18.79 -8.59
CA PRO A 54 -18.39 -19.15 -7.37
C PRO A 54 -16.86 -19.22 -7.54
N GLU A 55 -16.36 -19.61 -8.71
CA GLU A 55 -14.92 -19.74 -8.93
C GLU A 55 -14.24 -18.37 -8.95
N VAL A 56 -14.86 -17.37 -9.58
CA VAL A 56 -14.36 -15.99 -9.63
C VAL A 56 -14.32 -15.38 -8.23
N VAL A 57 -15.39 -15.55 -7.45
CA VAL A 57 -15.46 -15.05 -6.06
C VAL A 57 -14.41 -15.72 -5.19
N GLN A 58 -14.26 -17.04 -5.30
CA GLN A 58 -13.26 -17.77 -4.54
C GLN A 58 -11.84 -17.34 -4.92
N LYS A 59 -11.57 -17.17 -6.22
CA LYS A 59 -10.27 -16.71 -6.71
C LYS A 59 -9.91 -15.32 -6.17
N ALA A 60 -10.84 -14.36 -6.24
CA ALA A 60 -10.63 -13.03 -5.68
C ALA A 60 -10.35 -13.09 -4.17
N LEU A 61 -11.11 -13.91 -3.44
CA LEU A 61 -10.93 -14.10 -2.01
C LEU A 61 -9.55 -14.67 -1.64
N LEU A 62 -9.10 -15.71 -2.34
CA LEU A 62 -7.78 -16.32 -2.11
C LEU A 62 -6.63 -15.41 -2.53
N TYR A 63 -6.79 -14.69 -3.65
CA TYR A 63 -5.79 -13.72 -4.06
C TYR A 63 -5.62 -12.62 -3.01
N GLU A 64 -6.74 -12.08 -2.52
CA GLU A 64 -6.75 -11.02 -1.52
C GLU A 64 -6.21 -11.50 -0.17
N SER A 65 -6.47 -12.74 0.23
CA SER A 65 -5.84 -13.33 1.43
C SER A 65 -4.32 -13.45 1.28
N GLN A 66 -3.83 -13.82 0.10
CA GLN A 66 -2.40 -13.85 -0.19
C GLN A 66 -1.78 -12.45 -0.10
N ARG A 67 -2.47 -11.41 -0.57
CA ARG A 67 -1.99 -10.03 -0.49
C ARG A 67 -1.96 -9.50 0.95
N ILE A 68 -2.95 -9.85 1.77
CA ILE A 68 -3.06 -9.33 3.14
C ILE A 68 -2.15 -10.10 4.12
N PHE A 69 -2.11 -11.43 4.01
CA PHE A 69 -1.40 -12.30 4.95
C PHE A 69 -0.11 -12.85 4.36
N GLY A 70 -0.20 -13.47 3.17
CA GLY A 70 0.91 -14.19 2.55
C GLY A 70 2.11 -13.32 2.20
N ASP A 71 1.89 -12.09 1.76
CA ASP A 71 2.97 -11.14 1.42
C ASP A 71 3.81 -10.74 2.64
N ARG A 72 3.22 -10.75 3.85
CA ARG A 72 3.94 -10.46 5.10
C ARG A 72 4.88 -11.59 5.52
N LEU A 73 4.73 -12.80 4.97
CA LEU A 73 5.51 -13.96 5.38
C LEU A 73 6.92 -13.91 4.80
N VAL A 74 7.93 -14.11 5.66
CA VAL A 74 9.34 -13.97 5.30
C VAL A 74 9.87 -15.26 4.70
N SER A 75 9.77 -16.36 5.45
CA SER A 75 10.41 -17.63 5.09
C SER A 75 9.62 -18.40 4.02
N THR A 76 10.34 -19.23 3.26
CA THR A 76 9.71 -20.15 2.30
C THR A 76 8.81 -21.15 2.99
N ASP A 77 9.20 -21.58 4.19
CA ASP A 77 8.46 -22.56 4.98
C ASP A 77 7.14 -21.97 5.50
N ASP A 78 7.16 -20.71 5.95
CA ASP A 78 5.95 -20.00 6.36
C ASP A 78 4.97 -19.85 5.19
N LYS A 79 5.49 -19.50 4.00
CA LYS A 79 4.68 -19.40 2.78
C LYS A 79 4.04 -20.74 2.43
N GLN A 80 4.79 -21.84 2.53
CA GLN A 80 4.24 -23.19 2.31
C GLN A 80 3.18 -23.57 3.34
N ARG A 81 3.39 -23.25 4.62
CA ARG A 81 2.38 -23.47 5.67
C ARG A 81 1.10 -22.68 5.38
N PHE A 82 1.23 -21.43 4.94
CA PHE A 82 0.09 -20.61 4.54
C PHE A 82 -0.64 -21.17 3.32
N ASP A 83 0.10 -21.60 2.29
CA ASP A 83 -0.48 -22.23 1.11
C ASP A 83 -1.27 -23.50 1.49
N ASN A 84 -0.80 -24.29 2.46
CA ASN A 84 -1.52 -25.46 2.98
C ASN A 84 -2.83 -25.07 3.67
N ILE A 85 -2.83 -24.03 4.51
CA ILE A 85 -4.05 -23.49 5.15
C ILE A 85 -5.09 -23.10 4.09
N LEU A 86 -4.64 -22.43 3.02
CA LEU A 86 -5.54 -22.04 1.92
C LEU A 86 -6.09 -23.26 1.17
N MET A 87 -5.27 -24.28 0.90
CA MET A 87 -5.72 -25.50 0.21
C MET A 87 -6.75 -26.28 1.03
N GLU A 88 -6.56 -26.37 2.35
CA GLU A 88 -7.47 -27.06 3.26
C GLU A 88 -8.86 -26.40 3.30
N GLU A 89 -8.90 -25.08 3.46
CA GLU A 89 -10.16 -24.32 3.58
C GLU A 89 -10.87 -24.13 2.23
N ALA A 90 -10.11 -23.89 1.15
CA ALA A 90 -10.69 -23.63 -0.16
C ALA A 90 -11.20 -24.89 -0.86
N ARG A 91 -10.72 -26.09 -0.48
CA ARG A 91 -10.93 -27.35 -1.23
C ARG A 91 -10.65 -27.22 -2.73
N ALA A 92 -9.85 -26.22 -3.11
CA ALA A 92 -9.58 -25.88 -4.48
C ALA A 92 -8.42 -26.73 -4.98
N GLY A 93 -8.61 -27.42 -6.11
CA GLY A 93 -7.49 -28.04 -6.83
C GLY A 93 -6.51 -26.96 -7.24
N SER A 94 -5.23 -27.15 -6.92
CA SER A 94 -4.14 -26.20 -7.16
C SER A 94 -3.83 -26.04 -8.65
N LYS A 95 -4.75 -25.47 -9.44
CA LYS A 95 -4.39 -24.88 -10.72
C LYS A 95 -3.91 -23.47 -10.45
N LYS A 96 -2.59 -23.28 -10.45
CA LYS A 96 -2.00 -21.94 -10.51
C LYS A 96 -2.46 -21.29 -11.81
N ASP A 97 -3.42 -20.40 -11.69
CA ASP A 97 -3.88 -19.60 -12.81
C ASP A 97 -2.82 -18.52 -13.10
N ASP A 98 -2.29 -18.47 -14.33
CA ASP A 98 -1.22 -17.53 -14.74
C ASP A 98 -1.85 -16.16 -15.07
N SER A 99 -2.40 -15.55 -14.03
CA SER A 99 -3.17 -14.31 -14.10
C SER A 99 -2.94 -13.46 -12.85
N VAL A 100 -3.10 -12.16 -13.00
CA VAL A 100 -2.90 -11.18 -11.93
C VAL A 100 -4.11 -10.26 -11.85
N PHE A 101 -4.42 -9.78 -10.64
CA PHE A 101 -5.38 -8.69 -10.49
C PHE A 101 -4.64 -7.36 -10.51
N ALA A 102 -5.05 -6.48 -11.42
CA ALA A 102 -4.49 -5.15 -11.61
C ALA A 102 -5.61 -4.13 -11.85
N SER A 103 -5.30 -2.86 -11.68
CA SER A 103 -6.23 -1.75 -11.84
C SER A 103 -6.78 -1.65 -13.28
N GLN A 104 -8.09 -1.42 -13.38
CA GLN A 104 -8.78 -1.28 -14.67
C GLN A 104 -8.51 0.08 -15.34
N SER A 105 -8.28 1.11 -14.52
CA SER A 105 -8.14 2.50 -14.94
C SER A 105 -6.78 3.07 -14.55
N LEU A 106 -6.30 3.99 -15.38
CA LEU A 106 -5.07 4.74 -15.10
C LEU A 106 -5.30 5.86 -14.08
N ALA A 107 -6.49 6.45 -14.00
CA ALA A 107 -6.73 7.58 -13.09
C ALA A 107 -7.33 7.11 -11.76
N VAL A 108 -6.72 7.51 -10.64
CA VAL A 108 -7.29 7.32 -9.31
C VAL A 108 -8.21 8.50 -9.01
N HIS A 109 -9.50 8.25 -8.91
CA HIS A 109 -10.46 9.29 -8.54
C HIS A 109 -10.43 9.52 -7.02
N THR A 110 -10.22 10.76 -6.60
CA THR A 110 -10.12 11.13 -5.18
C THR A 110 -11.42 11.03 -4.39
N LYS A 111 -12.55 10.80 -5.07
CA LYS A 111 -13.87 10.62 -4.45
C LYS A 111 -14.20 9.15 -4.17
N ASP A 112 -13.41 8.21 -4.69
CA ASP A 112 -13.68 6.78 -4.50
C ASP A 112 -13.14 6.32 -3.15
N SER A 113 -14.04 6.03 -2.20
CA SER A 113 -13.69 5.60 -0.84
C SER A 113 -12.98 4.24 -0.77
N ILE A 114 -13.04 3.46 -1.85
CA ILE A 114 -12.55 2.08 -1.92
C ILE A 114 -11.33 1.97 -2.87
N GLY A 115 -11.16 2.91 -3.79
CA GLY A 115 -10.10 2.91 -4.81
C GLY A 115 -10.52 2.33 -6.15
N ILE A 116 -9.56 2.16 -7.07
CA ILE A 116 -9.85 1.73 -8.45
C ILE A 116 -10.28 0.25 -8.48
N PRO A 117 -11.30 -0.12 -9.29
CA PRO A 117 -11.65 -1.51 -9.52
C PRO A 117 -10.50 -2.35 -10.07
N LEU A 118 -10.42 -3.59 -9.60
CA LEU A 118 -9.41 -4.58 -9.98
C LEU A 118 -10.04 -5.62 -10.91
N VAL A 119 -9.34 -5.90 -12.01
CA VAL A 119 -9.75 -6.87 -13.02
C VAL A 119 -8.73 -7.99 -13.08
N ASN A 120 -9.21 -9.20 -13.31
CA ASN A 120 -8.37 -10.37 -13.55
C ASN A 120 -7.79 -10.31 -14.97
N ILE A 121 -6.47 -10.13 -15.09
CA ILE A 121 -5.75 -10.00 -16.35
C ILE A 121 -4.80 -11.20 -16.54
N PRO A 122 -4.85 -11.89 -17.69
CA PRO A 122 -3.85 -12.92 -18.01
C PRO A 122 -2.42 -12.34 -18.00
N SER A 123 -1.44 -13.12 -17.54
CA SER A 123 -0.05 -12.62 -17.41
C SER A 123 0.54 -12.12 -18.74
N VAL A 124 0.17 -12.73 -19.86
CA VAL A 124 0.62 -12.32 -21.21
C VAL A 124 0.11 -10.91 -21.56
N ASP A 125 -1.16 -10.64 -21.26
CA ASP A 125 -1.77 -9.33 -21.54
C ASP A 125 -1.20 -8.27 -20.59
N TYR A 126 -1.01 -8.62 -19.32
CA TYR A 126 -0.40 -7.74 -18.33
C TYR A 126 1.04 -7.36 -18.69
N GLU A 127 1.84 -8.31 -19.19
CA GLU A 127 3.18 -8.03 -19.70
C GLU A 127 3.15 -7.02 -20.86
N SER A 128 2.18 -7.16 -21.78
CA SER A 128 2.02 -6.23 -22.89
C SER A 128 1.66 -4.82 -22.41
N THR A 129 0.82 -4.71 -21.38
CA THR A 129 0.46 -3.44 -20.75
C THR A 129 1.66 -2.80 -20.06
N LEU A 130 2.42 -3.57 -19.27
CA LEU A 130 3.63 -3.08 -18.62
C LEU A 130 4.67 -2.61 -19.62
N LYS A 131 4.88 -3.31 -20.75
CA LYS A 131 5.78 -2.85 -21.82
C LYS A 131 5.38 -1.48 -22.37
N LYS A 132 4.08 -1.24 -22.58
CA LYS A 132 3.59 0.07 -23.01
C LYS A 132 3.85 1.14 -21.95
N THR A 133 3.59 0.83 -20.68
CA THR A 133 3.86 1.73 -19.55
C THR A 133 5.34 2.08 -19.44
N VAL A 134 6.23 1.08 -19.57
CA VAL A 134 7.69 1.28 -19.59
C VAL A 134 8.09 2.19 -20.73
N ASN A 135 7.64 1.93 -21.97
CA ASN A 135 7.98 2.79 -23.11
C ASN A 135 7.56 4.25 -22.91
N ARG A 136 6.37 4.49 -22.32
CA ARG A 136 5.92 5.84 -21.97
C ARG A 136 6.80 6.47 -20.90
N TYR A 137 7.12 5.71 -19.84
CA TYR A 137 7.97 6.17 -18.75
C TYR A 137 9.40 6.51 -19.20
N GLU A 138 9.98 5.70 -20.09
CA GLU A 138 11.30 5.96 -20.67
C GLU A 138 11.32 7.20 -21.57
N PHE A 139 10.20 7.48 -22.25
CA PHE A 139 10.07 8.67 -23.08
C PHE A 139 9.91 9.96 -22.27
N GLU A 140 9.11 9.92 -21.20
CA GLU A 140 8.70 11.12 -20.46
C GLU A 140 9.55 11.42 -19.21
N VAL A 141 10.08 10.38 -18.55
CA VAL A 141 10.61 10.49 -17.18
C VAL A 141 12.05 10.01 -17.08
N ALA A 142 12.30 8.71 -17.23
CA ALA A 142 13.61 8.11 -17.00
C ALA A 142 13.72 6.70 -17.59
N ASN A 143 14.95 6.26 -17.88
CA ASN A 143 15.22 4.90 -18.36
C ASN A 143 14.87 3.83 -17.30
N PHE A 144 14.14 2.80 -17.69
CA PHE A 144 13.74 1.69 -16.82
C PHE A 144 14.58 0.45 -17.13
N LYS A 145 15.61 0.20 -16.31
CA LYS A 145 16.65 -0.80 -16.62
C LYS A 145 16.31 -2.23 -16.20
N LEU A 146 15.15 -2.46 -15.58
CA LEU A 146 14.81 -3.78 -15.04
C LEU A 146 14.15 -4.65 -16.11
N PRO A 147 14.58 -5.91 -16.26
CA PRO A 147 13.87 -6.85 -17.14
C PRO A 147 12.49 -7.16 -16.57
N LEU A 148 11.47 -7.21 -17.44
CA LEU A 148 10.08 -7.55 -17.07
C LEU A 148 9.89 -9.05 -16.84
N LEU A 149 10.67 -9.62 -15.92
CA LEU A 149 10.53 -11.01 -15.46
C LEU A 149 9.21 -11.19 -14.69
N LYS A 150 8.73 -12.44 -14.57
CA LYS A 150 7.46 -12.76 -13.88
C LYS A 150 7.40 -12.20 -12.45
N GLU A 151 8.54 -12.19 -11.74
CA GLU A 151 8.63 -11.64 -10.38
C GLU A 151 8.41 -10.12 -10.35
N ILE A 152 8.95 -9.39 -11.34
CA ILE A 152 8.77 -7.95 -11.48
C ILE A 152 7.33 -7.62 -11.88
N GLN A 153 6.74 -8.41 -12.78
CA GLN A 153 5.33 -8.28 -13.15
C GLN A 153 4.42 -8.50 -11.93
N ALA A 154 4.64 -9.57 -11.18
CA ALA A 154 3.88 -9.84 -9.96
C ALA A 154 4.07 -8.72 -8.92
N PHE A 155 5.29 -8.22 -8.75
CA PHE A 155 5.57 -7.11 -7.84
C PHE A 155 4.90 -5.81 -8.26
N ALA A 156 4.91 -5.48 -9.56
CA ALA A 156 4.21 -4.34 -10.14
C ALA A 156 2.69 -4.40 -9.83
N ALA A 157 2.07 -5.57 -9.98
CA ALA A 157 0.65 -5.77 -9.65
C ALA A 157 0.35 -5.58 -8.14
N LYS A 158 1.28 -5.98 -7.26
CA LYS A 158 1.15 -5.72 -5.81
C LYS A 158 1.21 -4.23 -5.49
N VAL A 159 2.17 -3.52 -6.08
CA VAL A 159 2.36 -2.08 -5.89
C VAL A 159 1.15 -1.32 -6.44
N ASP A 160 0.69 -1.66 -7.64
CA ASP A 160 -0.53 -1.13 -8.26
C ASP A 160 -1.74 -1.30 -7.33
N ARG A 161 -2.02 -2.52 -6.84
CA ARG A 161 -3.12 -2.77 -5.91
C ARG A 161 -3.07 -1.85 -4.68
N VAL A 162 -1.89 -1.63 -4.09
CA VAL A 162 -1.76 -0.82 -2.88
C VAL A 162 -1.90 0.67 -3.19
N LEU A 163 -1.17 1.20 -4.17
CA LEU A 163 -1.21 2.63 -4.49
C LEU A 163 -2.59 3.08 -4.99
N THR A 164 -3.33 2.19 -5.65
CA THR A 164 -4.70 2.49 -6.11
C THR A 164 -5.77 2.37 -5.01
N THR A 165 -5.38 2.05 -3.77
CA THR A 165 -6.24 2.14 -2.58
C THR A 165 -6.00 3.47 -1.87
N PRO A 166 -7.04 4.24 -1.50
CA PRO A 166 -6.87 5.44 -0.69
C PRO A 166 -6.08 5.15 0.59
N GLY A 167 -4.99 5.89 0.81
CA GLY A 167 -4.07 5.70 1.94
C GLY A 167 -3.23 4.43 1.93
N GLY A 168 -3.20 3.71 0.80
CA GLY A 168 -2.36 2.54 0.63
C GLY A 168 -0.88 2.91 0.67
N SER A 169 -0.22 2.60 1.80
CA SER A 169 1.21 2.79 2.02
C SER A 169 1.96 1.45 1.97
N LEU A 170 3.23 1.46 1.62
CA LEU A 170 4.07 0.28 1.39
C LEU A 170 5.33 0.30 2.27
N LEU A 171 5.62 -0.82 2.91
CA LEU A 171 6.89 -1.09 3.57
C LEU A 171 7.65 -2.15 2.77
N LEU A 172 8.54 -1.72 1.89
CA LEU A 172 9.30 -2.61 1.02
C LEU A 172 10.61 -3.01 1.71
N ALA A 173 10.59 -4.10 2.47
CA ALA A 173 11.76 -4.66 3.14
C ALA A 173 12.45 -5.74 2.28
N GLY A 174 13.77 -5.68 2.15
CA GLY A 174 14.55 -6.69 1.42
C GLY A 174 15.94 -6.22 1.04
N ARG A 175 16.70 -7.07 0.33
CA ARG A 175 18.07 -6.76 -0.08
C ARG A 175 18.13 -5.64 -1.12
N SER A 176 19.19 -4.83 -1.06
CA SER A 176 19.45 -3.76 -2.03
C SER A 176 19.62 -4.30 -3.46
N GLY A 177 19.31 -3.48 -4.46
CA GLY A 177 19.52 -3.82 -5.88
C GLY A 177 18.35 -4.54 -6.58
N MET A 178 17.24 -4.80 -5.87
CA MET A 178 16.05 -5.46 -6.43
C MET A 178 15.14 -4.54 -7.28
N GLY A 179 15.52 -3.27 -7.50
CA GLY A 179 14.72 -2.37 -8.34
C GLY A 179 13.37 -1.93 -7.74
N ARG A 180 13.19 -2.06 -6.43
CA ARG A 180 11.94 -1.74 -5.70
C ARG A 180 11.46 -0.32 -5.96
N LYS A 181 12.38 0.65 -5.89
CA LYS A 181 12.10 2.07 -6.16
C LYS A 181 11.64 2.29 -7.59
N ASP A 182 12.34 1.70 -8.56
CA ASP A 182 12.05 1.89 -9.99
C ASP A 182 10.64 1.37 -10.33
N VAL A 183 10.23 0.22 -9.77
CA VAL A 183 8.87 -0.30 -9.97
C VAL A 183 7.82 0.60 -9.33
N VAL A 184 8.05 1.09 -8.12
CA VAL A 184 7.14 2.06 -7.48
C VAL A 184 7.01 3.32 -8.31
N GLN A 185 8.13 3.85 -8.84
CA GLN A 185 8.12 5.01 -9.70
C GLN A 185 7.38 4.74 -11.00
N LEU A 186 7.59 3.59 -11.64
CA LEU A 186 6.88 3.19 -12.85
C LEU A 186 5.36 3.17 -12.63
N ILE A 187 4.89 2.55 -11.54
CA ILE A 187 3.46 2.44 -11.22
C ILE A 187 2.85 3.77 -10.80
N ALA A 188 3.55 4.58 -10.00
CA ALA A 188 3.08 5.91 -9.65
C ALA A 188 2.92 6.80 -10.91
N ASN A 189 3.87 6.74 -11.86
CA ASN A 189 3.75 7.43 -13.14
C ASN A 189 2.67 6.82 -14.05
N MET A 190 2.43 5.51 -13.96
CA MET A 190 1.30 4.87 -14.64
C MET A 190 -0.03 5.53 -14.26
N HIS A 191 -0.17 5.89 -12.98
CA HIS A 191 -1.34 6.56 -12.39
C HIS A 191 -1.28 8.09 -12.36
N ALA A 192 -0.27 8.69 -12.99
CA ALA A 192 -0.03 10.14 -12.96
C ALA A 192 0.04 10.73 -11.53
N MET A 193 0.52 9.96 -10.55
CA MET A 193 0.72 10.43 -9.18
C MET A 193 2.05 11.19 -9.06
N PRO A 194 2.07 12.42 -8.53
CA PRO A 194 3.31 13.11 -8.23
C PRO A 194 4.16 12.31 -7.22
N ILE A 195 5.47 12.26 -7.48
CA ILE A 195 6.42 11.53 -6.65
C ILE A 195 7.35 12.52 -5.96
N PHE A 196 7.40 12.44 -4.63
CA PHE A 196 8.32 13.20 -3.79
C PHE A 196 9.31 12.24 -3.14
N SER A 197 10.59 12.62 -3.13
CA SER A 197 11.61 11.88 -2.40
C SER A 197 12.67 12.87 -1.86
N PRO A 198 13.03 12.77 -0.58
CA PRO A 198 14.03 13.63 0.04
C PRO A 198 15.38 13.65 -0.69
N LYS A 199 15.87 14.85 -1.03
CA LYS A 199 17.22 15.02 -1.59
C LYS A 199 18.21 15.29 -0.49
N ILE A 200 18.91 14.24 -0.07
CA ILE A 200 19.87 14.32 1.03
C ILE A 200 21.08 15.15 0.62
N THR A 201 21.39 16.14 1.46
CA THR A 201 22.60 16.95 1.42
C THR A 201 23.35 16.81 2.75
N PRO A 202 24.65 17.14 2.83
CA PRO A 202 25.39 17.08 4.09
C PRO A 202 24.78 17.94 5.22
N THR A 203 23.99 18.96 4.86
CA THR A 203 23.31 19.86 5.80
C THR A 203 21.84 19.49 6.01
N TYR A 204 21.40 18.31 5.55
CA TYR A 204 20.02 17.85 5.68
C TYR A 204 19.70 17.50 7.14
N GLN A 205 18.72 18.19 7.70
CA GLN A 205 18.28 18.08 9.09
C GLN A 205 16.75 17.98 9.14
N GLN A 206 16.21 17.85 10.36
CA GLN A 206 14.77 17.79 10.61
C GLN A 206 13.97 18.88 9.89
N LYS A 207 14.44 20.13 9.86
CA LYS A 207 13.71 21.23 9.21
C LYS A 207 13.50 20.99 7.71
N GLN A 208 14.49 20.44 7.01
CA GLN A 208 14.38 20.14 5.59
C GLN A 208 13.42 18.97 5.37
N PHE A 209 13.49 17.95 6.22
CA PHE A 209 12.57 16.81 6.19
C PHE A 209 11.12 17.20 6.43
N ASP A 210 10.88 18.06 7.42
CA ASP A 210 9.57 18.62 7.70
C ASP A 210 9.04 19.40 6.50
N ASN A 211 9.88 20.18 5.82
CA ASN A 211 9.49 20.91 4.59
C ASN A 211 9.17 19.98 3.41
N ASP A 212 9.91 18.88 3.25
CA ASP A 212 9.62 17.88 2.22
C ASP A 212 8.26 17.21 2.46
N ILE A 213 7.95 16.84 3.72
CA ILE A 213 6.64 16.32 4.11
C ILE A 213 5.55 17.36 3.86
N LYS A 214 5.76 18.61 4.29
CA LYS A 214 4.79 19.70 4.07
C LYS A 214 4.44 19.86 2.60
N THR A 215 5.46 19.86 1.75
CA THR A 215 5.27 20.05 0.31
C THR A 215 4.43 18.90 -0.26
N ALA A 216 4.74 17.66 0.10
CA ALA A 216 3.96 16.49 -0.35
C ALA A 216 2.49 16.57 0.12
N ILE A 217 2.24 16.92 1.38
CA ILE A 217 0.89 17.08 1.94
C ILE A 217 0.14 18.23 1.26
N GLN A 218 0.78 19.38 1.09
CA GLN A 218 0.18 20.54 0.44
C GLN A 218 -0.19 20.25 -1.02
N THR A 219 0.69 19.61 -1.79
CA THR A 219 0.37 19.19 -3.16
C THR A 219 -0.84 18.26 -3.18
N ALA A 220 -0.88 17.25 -2.30
CA ALA A 220 -2.00 16.31 -2.23
C ALA A 220 -3.33 17.02 -1.95
N ILE A 221 -3.36 17.92 -0.97
CA ILE A 221 -4.58 18.60 -0.52
C ILE A 221 -5.03 19.68 -1.51
N THR A 222 -4.09 20.53 -1.95
CA THR A 222 -4.41 21.66 -2.83
C THR A 222 -4.84 21.21 -4.21
N ASN A 223 -4.21 20.17 -4.76
CA ASN A 223 -4.62 19.66 -6.07
C ASN A 223 -5.72 18.61 -5.97
N SER A 224 -6.04 18.12 -4.75
CA SER A 224 -6.91 16.96 -4.54
C SER A 224 -6.51 15.79 -5.44
N GLU A 225 -5.24 15.38 -5.31
CA GLU A 225 -4.64 14.29 -6.07
C GLU A 225 -3.83 13.35 -5.17
N HIS A 226 -3.71 12.09 -5.60
CA HIS A 226 -2.91 11.09 -4.91
C HIS A 226 -1.41 11.35 -5.11
N VAL A 227 -0.66 11.38 -4.02
CA VAL A 227 0.77 11.72 -4.01
C VAL A 227 1.57 10.60 -3.37
N VAL A 228 2.71 10.24 -3.97
CA VAL A 228 3.61 9.20 -3.45
C VAL A 228 4.86 9.83 -2.84
N PHE A 229 5.08 9.58 -1.55
CA PHE A 229 6.29 9.99 -0.82
C PHE A 229 7.21 8.78 -0.62
N ILE A 230 8.31 8.72 -1.38
CA ILE A 230 9.26 7.60 -1.37
C ILE A 230 10.47 7.94 -0.50
N ILE A 231 10.73 7.06 0.47
CA ILE A 231 11.82 7.18 1.43
C ILE A 231 12.66 5.91 1.40
N GLU A 232 13.95 6.08 1.16
CA GLU A 232 14.93 5.00 1.17
C GLU A 232 15.73 5.03 2.47
N GLU A 233 16.19 3.87 2.92
CA GLU A 233 16.89 3.72 4.20
C GLU A 233 18.12 4.64 4.35
N TYR A 234 18.88 4.92 3.29
CA TYR A 234 20.04 5.82 3.38
C TYR A 234 19.63 7.28 3.63
N GLN A 235 18.37 7.64 3.38
CA GLN A 235 17.81 8.97 3.64
C GLN A 235 17.41 9.14 5.11
N LEU A 236 17.27 8.05 5.86
CA LEU A 236 16.89 8.01 7.27
C LEU A 236 18.10 8.22 8.19
N SER A 237 18.75 9.38 8.06
CA SER A 237 19.95 9.71 8.84
C SER A 237 19.66 9.97 10.31
N GLN A 238 18.45 10.40 10.66
CA GLN A 238 18.01 10.70 12.02
C GLN A 238 16.80 9.84 12.40
N SER A 239 16.79 9.30 13.62
CA SER A 239 15.68 8.50 14.13
C SER A 239 14.36 9.28 14.21
N SER A 240 14.44 10.60 14.35
CA SER A 240 13.27 11.49 14.34
C SER A 240 12.51 11.47 13.01
N PHE A 241 13.16 11.18 11.88
CA PHE A 241 12.48 11.10 10.59
C PHE A 241 11.48 9.93 10.56
N LEU A 242 11.93 8.76 11.03
CA LEU A 242 11.05 7.59 11.18
C LEU A 242 9.92 7.84 12.18
N GLN A 243 10.16 8.58 13.24
CA GLN A 243 9.10 8.95 14.20
C GLN A 243 8.04 9.86 13.55
N SER A 244 8.46 10.86 12.77
CA SER A 244 7.52 11.70 12.00
C SER A 244 6.70 10.88 11.01
N ILE A 245 7.33 9.93 10.30
CA ILE A 245 6.63 9.03 9.36
C ILE A 245 5.64 8.13 10.12
N ASN A 246 6.04 7.60 11.27
CA ASN A 246 5.17 6.78 12.13
C ASN A 246 3.93 7.57 12.59
N CYS A 247 4.12 8.83 13.00
CA CYS A 247 3.00 9.73 13.32
C CYS A 247 2.10 9.91 12.09
N LEU A 248 2.67 10.26 10.93
CA LEU A 248 1.92 10.50 9.71
C LEU A 248 1.09 9.29 9.26
N LEU A 249 1.65 8.08 9.32
CA LEU A 249 0.93 6.84 9.04
C LEU A 249 -0.21 6.57 10.03
N SER A 250 0.02 6.84 11.31
CA SER A 250 -0.93 6.51 12.38
C SER A 250 -2.08 7.51 12.53
N SER A 251 -1.78 8.81 12.47
CA SER A 251 -2.72 9.89 12.74
C SER A 251 -2.95 10.81 11.54
N GLY A 252 -2.20 10.70 10.45
CA GLY A 252 -2.31 11.64 9.33
C GLY A 252 -1.70 13.02 9.62
N GLU A 253 -1.05 13.18 10.77
CA GLU A 253 -0.49 14.45 11.22
C GLU A 253 0.84 14.24 11.93
N VAL A 254 1.71 15.22 11.82
CA VAL A 254 2.97 15.29 12.56
C VAL A 254 2.90 16.48 13.52
N PRO A 255 3.11 16.30 14.83
CA PRO A 255 3.02 17.39 15.80
C PRO A 255 3.96 18.54 15.43
N LYS A 256 3.44 19.77 15.46
CA LYS A 256 4.18 21.01 15.15
C LYS A 256 4.77 21.06 13.73
N LEU A 257 4.27 20.24 12.81
CA LEU A 257 4.67 20.32 11.42
C LEU A 257 4.18 21.64 10.81
N PHE A 258 2.86 21.85 10.76
CA PHE A 258 2.27 23.08 10.26
C PHE A 258 2.10 24.13 11.36
N THR A 259 2.36 25.37 10.99
CA THR A 259 1.99 26.54 11.78
C THR A 259 0.51 26.86 11.58
N GLN A 260 -0.10 27.58 12.52
CA GLN A 260 -1.51 27.97 12.40
C GLN A 260 -1.77 28.77 11.12
N GLN A 261 -0.84 29.66 10.74
CA GLN A 261 -0.95 30.46 9.52
C GLN A 261 -0.95 29.61 8.25
N GLU A 262 -0.16 28.53 8.20
CA GLU A 262 -0.14 27.61 7.06
C GLU A 262 -1.46 26.82 6.96
N LEU A 263 -2.03 26.41 8.10
CA LEU A 263 -3.32 25.72 8.15
C LEU A 263 -4.47 26.64 7.75
N ASP A 264 -4.47 27.88 8.26
CA ASP A 264 -5.47 28.90 7.91
C ASP A 264 -5.44 29.22 6.41
N GLY A 265 -4.26 29.17 5.78
CA GLY A 265 -4.10 29.33 4.33
C GLY A 265 -4.79 28.24 3.50
N MET A 266 -4.91 27.02 4.03
CA MET A 266 -5.61 25.90 3.39
C MET A 266 -7.06 25.74 3.85
N ALA A 267 -7.47 26.46 4.89
CA ALA A 267 -8.74 26.23 5.58
C ALA A 267 -9.98 26.45 4.70
N THR A 268 -9.96 27.48 3.83
CA THR A 268 -11.08 27.76 2.92
C THR A 268 -11.31 26.59 1.96
N GLN A 269 -10.24 26.09 1.35
CA GLN A 269 -10.31 24.96 0.41
C GLN A 269 -10.74 23.67 1.11
N LEU A 270 -10.19 23.40 2.29
CA LEU A 270 -10.57 22.23 3.09
C LEU A 270 -12.04 22.27 3.47
N ARG A 271 -12.60 23.45 3.78
CA ARG A 271 -14.02 23.61 4.15
C ARG A 271 -14.95 23.38 2.95
N GLU A 272 -14.54 23.81 1.76
CA GLU A 272 -15.27 23.52 0.52
C GLU A 272 -15.27 22.01 0.24
N GLN A 273 -14.10 21.37 0.29
CA GLN A 273 -13.96 19.92 0.09
C GLN A 273 -14.73 19.11 1.14
N SER A 274 -14.66 19.50 2.42
CA SER A 274 -15.38 18.82 3.50
C SER A 274 -16.89 18.91 3.33
N SER A 275 -17.39 20.06 2.84
CA SER A 275 -18.81 20.25 2.55
C SER A 275 -19.25 19.42 1.34
N GLU A 276 -18.43 19.31 0.29
CA GLU A 276 -18.72 18.44 -0.86
C GLU A 276 -18.79 16.96 -0.47
N GLU A 277 -17.88 16.52 0.40
CA GLU A 277 -17.81 15.13 0.85
C GLU A 277 -18.77 14.84 2.01
N SER A 278 -19.53 15.84 2.48
CA SER A 278 -20.45 15.74 3.62
C SER A 278 -19.78 15.15 4.87
N PHE A 279 -18.53 15.52 5.12
CA PHE A 279 -17.77 15.04 6.27
C PHE A 279 -18.29 15.63 7.57
N ASP A 280 -18.56 14.77 8.56
CA ASP A 280 -19.02 15.16 9.88
C ASP A 280 -17.82 15.17 10.85
N GLY A 281 -17.34 16.36 11.20
CA GLY A 281 -16.18 16.54 12.08
C GLY A 281 -15.55 17.93 11.99
N ASP A 282 -14.51 18.16 12.77
CA ASP A 282 -13.74 19.40 12.70
C ASP A 282 -12.85 19.44 11.45
N LEU A 283 -12.48 20.64 11.02
CA LEU A 283 -11.61 20.86 9.86
C LEU A 283 -10.24 20.20 10.03
N HIS A 284 -9.72 20.16 11.26
CA HIS A 284 -8.48 19.46 11.59
C HIS A 284 -8.61 17.94 11.39
N ASP A 285 -9.71 17.34 11.85
CA ASP A 285 -9.96 15.91 11.65
C ASP A 285 -10.11 15.58 10.16
N TYR A 286 -10.75 16.47 9.40
CA TYR A 286 -10.86 16.35 7.95
C TYR A 286 -9.49 16.45 7.26
N PHE A 287 -8.64 17.40 7.67
CA PHE A 287 -7.27 17.53 7.16
C PHE A 287 -6.46 16.25 7.38
N ALA A 288 -6.49 15.71 8.60
CA ALA A 288 -5.83 14.46 8.95
C ALA A 288 -6.37 13.27 8.13
N TYR A 289 -7.70 13.19 7.96
CA TYR A 289 -8.36 12.18 7.14
C TYR A 289 -7.93 12.26 5.67
N ARG A 290 -8.00 13.44 5.06
CA ARG A 290 -7.60 13.67 3.66
C ARG A 290 -6.13 13.39 3.44
N THR A 291 -5.28 13.80 4.36
CA THR A 291 -3.85 13.48 4.31
C THR A 291 -3.63 11.98 4.25
N ARG A 292 -4.29 11.19 5.13
CA ARG A 292 -4.17 9.73 5.09
C ARG A 292 -4.72 9.12 3.80
N CYS A 293 -5.76 9.69 3.20
CA CYS A 293 -6.34 9.13 1.97
C CYS A 293 -5.49 9.41 0.72
N LEU A 294 -4.89 10.61 0.62
CA LEU A 294 -4.22 11.07 -0.59
C LEU A 294 -2.70 10.85 -0.56
N LEU A 295 -2.09 10.82 0.62
CA LEU A 295 -0.65 10.62 0.76
C LEU A 295 -0.31 9.14 0.90
N HIS A 296 0.41 8.61 -0.08
CA HIS A 296 0.94 7.25 -0.07
C HIS A 296 2.41 7.27 0.35
N ILE A 297 2.73 6.62 1.46
CA ILE A 297 4.10 6.56 1.96
C ILE A 297 4.71 5.24 1.54
N VAL A 298 5.87 5.30 0.88
CA VAL A 298 6.62 4.11 0.46
C VAL A 298 7.98 4.14 1.13
N ILE A 299 8.24 3.16 1.99
CA ILE A 299 9.50 3.05 2.73
C ILE A 299 10.27 1.84 2.22
N ILE A 300 11.50 2.05 1.79
CA ILE A 300 12.38 1.00 1.28
C ILE A 300 13.50 0.77 2.30
N MET A 301 13.46 -0.39 2.96
CA MET A 301 14.42 -0.76 4.00
C MET A 301 15.26 -1.98 3.60
N ASN A 302 16.47 -2.07 4.13
CA ASN A 302 17.36 -3.20 3.93
C ASN A 302 17.29 -4.15 5.13
N THR A 303 16.92 -5.40 4.87
CA THR A 303 16.82 -6.44 5.91
C THR A 303 18.18 -6.89 6.45
N ASP A 304 19.27 -6.66 5.72
CA ASP A 304 20.61 -7.13 6.11
C ASP A 304 21.28 -6.22 7.17
N LYS A 305 20.68 -5.05 7.49
CA LYS A 305 21.20 -4.16 8.53
C LYS A 305 20.79 -4.60 9.93
N SER A 306 21.72 -4.45 10.89
CA SER A 306 21.49 -4.78 12.31
C SER A 306 20.31 -4.03 12.92
N ASP A 307 20.09 -2.79 12.49
CA ASP A 307 19.13 -1.88 13.12
C ASP A 307 17.70 -2.07 12.59
N PHE A 308 17.52 -2.87 11.53
CA PHE A 308 16.22 -3.06 10.87
C PHE A 308 15.12 -3.52 11.84
N ALA A 309 15.40 -4.58 12.62
CA ALA A 309 14.43 -5.11 13.58
C ALA A 309 14.11 -4.10 14.70
N PHE A 310 15.12 -3.36 15.16
CA PHE A 310 14.94 -2.32 16.17
C PHE A 310 14.07 -1.18 15.65
N GLN A 311 14.34 -0.68 14.43
CA GLN A 311 13.57 0.38 13.80
C GLN A 311 12.10 0.00 13.57
N LEU A 312 11.81 -1.26 13.23
CA LEU A 312 10.43 -1.74 13.13
C LEU A 312 9.72 -1.81 14.48
N LEU A 313 10.42 -2.27 15.53
CA LEU A 313 9.84 -2.37 16.87
C LEU A 313 9.55 -0.99 17.47
N THR A 314 10.42 0.00 17.23
CA THR A 314 10.20 1.36 17.73
C THR A 314 9.13 2.13 16.95
N ASN A 315 8.85 1.74 15.70
CA ASN A 315 7.91 2.42 14.82
C ASN A 315 6.81 1.46 14.34
N PRO A 316 5.86 1.09 15.21
CA PRO A 316 4.90 0.04 14.91
C PRO A 316 3.87 0.41 13.82
N ALA A 317 3.67 1.70 13.50
CA ALA A 317 2.77 2.07 12.41
C ALA A 317 3.27 1.58 11.05
N LEU A 318 4.59 1.37 10.90
CA LEU A 318 5.19 0.90 9.66
C LEU A 318 4.62 -0.45 9.20
N TYR A 319 4.45 -1.40 10.12
CA TYR A 319 3.92 -2.73 9.77
C TYR A 319 2.43 -2.92 10.08
N LYS A 320 1.80 -1.96 10.79
CA LYS A 320 0.35 -1.99 11.08
C LYS A 320 -0.48 -1.31 10.00
N GLU A 321 0.01 -0.17 9.51
CA GLU A 321 -0.73 0.67 8.55
C GLU A 321 -0.27 0.45 7.12
N CYS A 322 1.02 0.15 6.88
CA CYS A 322 1.49 -0.19 5.53
C CYS A 322 1.26 -1.67 5.19
N THR A 323 1.17 -1.95 3.89
CA THR A 323 1.34 -3.31 3.36
C THR A 323 2.83 -3.62 3.30
N VAL A 324 3.26 -4.74 3.89
CA VAL A 324 4.65 -5.20 3.97
C VAL A 324 4.94 -6.18 2.84
#